data_AF-A0A2G2DBI8-F1
#
_entry.id   AF-A0A2G2DBI8-F1
#
_cell.length_a   1.000
_cell.length_b   1.000
_cell.length_c   1.000
_cell.angle_alpha   90.00
_cell.angle_beta   90.00
_cell.angle_gamma   90.00
#
_symmetry.space_group_name_H-M   'P 1'
#
loop_
_entity.id
_entity.type
_entity.pdbx_description
1 polymer ?
#
loop_
_entity_poly.entity_id
_entity_poly.type
_entity_poly.pdbx_seq_one_letter_code
_entity_poly.pdbx_strand_id
1 'polypeptide(L)'
;MILQKSKDHPFLGFLLFIISLILTIEEANSQVSSDKQQHIELSDALEGSFQFQMINHRSQPAYDTDLLEKISNKQKQNERVSFFYKGNIRILILSKNEIQNGITFSQDEKVIYVNQ
;
A
#
# COMPACT_ATOMS: atom_id res chain seq x y z
N MET A 1 66.34 16.89 8.57
CA MET A 1 64.98 16.87 9.16
C MET A 1 64.03 17.41 8.09
N ILE A 2 63.38 16.53 7.32
CA ILE A 2 62.44 16.94 6.26
C ILE A 2 61.03 16.71 6.81
N LEU A 3 60.33 17.80 7.13
CA LEU A 3 58.91 17.76 7.46
C LEU A 3 58.13 17.50 6.17
N GLN A 4 57.61 16.29 6.02
CA GLN A 4 56.70 15.92 4.94
C GLN A 4 55.32 16.50 5.27
N LYS A 5 54.97 17.60 4.58
CA LYS A 5 53.67 18.27 4.73
C LYS A 5 52.59 17.38 4.12
N SER A 6 51.74 16.80 4.97
CA SER A 6 50.51 16.09 4.54
C SER A 6 49.70 17.03 3.64
N LYS A 7 49.59 16.66 2.36
CA LYS A 7 48.65 17.30 1.45
C LYS A 7 47.29 16.70 1.77
N ASP A 8 46.55 17.37 2.63
CA ASP A 8 45.14 17.04 2.81
C ASP A 8 44.48 17.28 1.45
N HIS A 9 43.88 16.23 0.89
CA HIS A 9 43.21 16.26 -0.41
C HIS A 9 41.69 16.41 -0.17
N PRO A 10 41.18 17.63 0.12
CA PRO A 10 39.77 17.86 0.41
C PRO A 10 38.87 17.45 -0.76
N PHE A 11 39.42 17.46 -1.97
CA PHE A 11 38.75 17.03 -3.20
C PHE A 11 38.41 15.53 -3.19
N LEU A 12 39.28 14.67 -2.62
CA LEU A 12 39.02 13.22 -2.56
C LEU A 12 37.90 12.89 -1.56
N GLY A 13 37.89 13.58 -0.42
CA GLY A 13 36.84 13.44 0.59
C GLY A 13 35.49 13.94 0.09
N PHE A 14 35.48 15.06 -0.64
CA PHE A 14 34.27 15.60 -1.27
C PHE A 14 33.71 14.66 -2.36
N LEU A 15 34.58 14.07 -3.18
CA LEU A 15 34.18 13.11 -4.20
C LEU A 15 33.56 11.84 -3.58
N LEU A 16 34.15 11.30 -2.51
CA LEU A 16 33.60 10.15 -1.79
C LEU A 16 32.24 10.45 -1.14
N PHE A 17 32.06 11.67 -0.62
CA PHE A 17 30.78 12.10 -0.06
C PHE A 17 29.67 12.15 -1.13
N ILE A 18 29.97 12.66 -2.34
CA ILE A 18 28.98 12.69 -3.44
C ILE A 18 28.62 11.28 -3.90
N ILE A 19 29.59 10.37 -4.01
CA ILE A 19 29.34 8.98 -4.41
C ILE A 19 28.45 8.27 -3.37
N SER A 20 28.73 8.47 -2.08
CA SER A 20 27.88 7.94 -1.01
C SER A 20 26.45 8.47 -1.09
N LEU A 21 26.27 9.75 -1.43
CA LEU A 21 24.95 10.36 -1.56
C LEU A 21 24.17 9.77 -2.75
N ILE A 22 24.83 9.54 -3.89
CA ILE A 22 24.22 8.95 -5.09
C ILE A 22 23.72 7.52 -4.81
N LEU A 23 24.55 6.70 -4.14
CA LEU A 23 24.18 5.32 -3.78
C LEU A 23 22.94 5.27 -2.86
N THR A 24 22.86 6.16 -1.86
CA THR A 24 21.67 6.23 -0.99
C THR A 24 20.39 6.66 -1.72
N ILE A 25 20.51 7.49 -2.76
CA ILE A 25 19.34 7.93 -3.56
C ILE A 25 18.87 6.80 -4.49
N GLU A 26 19.78 6.02 -5.07
CA GLU A 26 19.41 4.84 -5.87
C GLU A 26 18.70 3.78 -5.04
N GLU A 27 19.20 3.43 -3.85
CA GLU A 27 18.54 2.45 -2.96
C GLU A 27 17.13 2.90 -2.57
N ALA A 28 16.95 4.17 -2.20
CA ALA A 28 15.64 4.73 -1.87
C ALA A 28 14.67 4.69 -3.06
N ASN A 29 15.13 5.03 -4.27
CA ASN A 29 14.30 4.99 -5.48
C ASN A 29 13.95 3.57 -5.91
N SER A 30 14.87 2.62 -5.77
CA SER A 30 14.63 1.19 -6.03
C SER A 30 13.65 0.58 -5.02
N GLN A 31 13.69 1.00 -3.76
CA GLN A 31 12.73 0.53 -2.76
C GLN A 31 11.33 1.09 -3.01
N VAL A 32 11.20 2.38 -3.35
CA VAL A 32 9.91 2.99 -3.71
C VAL A 32 9.27 2.32 -4.93
N SER A 33 10.06 1.94 -5.93
CA SER A 33 9.54 1.24 -7.11
C SER A 33 9.09 -0.18 -6.78
N SER A 34 9.81 -0.90 -5.91
CA SER A 34 9.44 -2.23 -5.41
C SER A 34 8.13 -2.20 -4.61
N ASP A 35 8.01 -1.29 -3.64
CA ASP A 35 6.83 -1.19 -2.78
C ASP A 35 5.57 -0.83 -3.58
N LYS A 36 5.73 0.04 -4.59
CA LYS A 36 4.66 0.40 -5.51
C LYS A 36 4.22 -0.80 -6.35
N GLN A 37 5.17 -1.60 -6.85
CA GLN A 37 4.87 -2.77 -7.65
C GLN A 37 4.12 -3.84 -6.83
N GLN A 38 4.58 -4.12 -5.61
CA GLN A 38 3.89 -5.03 -4.69
C GLN A 38 2.46 -4.58 -4.37
N HIS A 39 2.25 -3.27 -4.17
CA HIS A 39 0.93 -2.73 -3.92
C HIS A 39 0.00 -2.89 -5.14
N ILE A 40 0.51 -2.70 -6.37
CA ILE A 40 -0.26 -2.92 -7.60
C ILE A 40 -0.66 -4.40 -7.71
N GLU A 41 0.30 -5.31 -7.54
CA GLU A 41 0.05 -6.75 -7.61
C GLU A 41 -0.98 -7.22 -6.57
N LEU A 42 -0.90 -6.69 -5.35
CA LEU A 42 -1.84 -7.02 -4.29
C LEU A 42 -3.22 -6.41 -4.53
N SER A 43 -3.28 -5.20 -5.10
CA SER A 43 -4.53 -4.55 -5.50
C SER A 43 -5.23 -5.37 -6.58
N ASP A 44 -4.52 -5.79 -7.62
CA ASP A 44 -5.06 -6.60 -8.71
C ASP A 44 -5.51 -7.98 -8.21
N ALA A 45 -4.74 -8.61 -7.32
CA ALA A 45 -5.09 -9.90 -6.73
C ALA A 45 -6.34 -9.85 -5.83
N LEU A 46 -6.64 -8.69 -5.25
CA LEU A 46 -7.78 -8.48 -4.37
C LEU A 46 -8.97 -7.81 -5.07
N GLU A 47 -8.90 -7.57 -6.38
CA GLU A 47 -9.99 -6.96 -7.13
C GLU A 47 -11.29 -7.76 -6.96
N GLY A 48 -12.39 -7.07 -6.62
CA GLY A 48 -13.71 -7.69 -6.41
C GLY A 48 -13.83 -8.58 -5.16
N SER A 49 -12.79 -8.70 -4.34
CA SER A 49 -12.75 -9.57 -3.15
C SER A 49 -13.19 -8.88 -1.86
N PHE A 50 -13.22 -7.54 -1.84
CA PHE A 50 -13.62 -6.75 -0.67
C PHE A 50 -14.42 -5.51 -1.09
N GLN A 51 -15.19 -4.96 -0.15
CA GLN A 51 -16.00 -3.76 -0.32
C GLN A 51 -15.78 -2.79 0.85
N PHE A 52 -15.68 -1.50 0.51
CA PHE A 52 -15.68 -0.40 1.48
C PHE A 52 -17.08 0.18 1.64
N GLN A 53 -17.52 0.33 2.88
CA GLN A 53 -18.71 1.08 3.24
C GLN A 53 -18.32 2.23 4.17
N MET A 54 -18.50 3.46 3.70
CA MET A 54 -18.35 4.67 4.50
C MET A 54 -19.61 4.90 5.33
N ILE A 55 -19.46 5.06 6.64
CA ILE A 55 -20.57 5.34 7.56
C ILE A 55 -20.59 6.85 7.84
N ASN A 56 -21.74 7.47 7.66
CA ASN A 56 -21.98 8.90 7.92
C ASN A 56 -21.05 9.85 7.13
N HIS A 57 -20.51 9.41 5.99
CA HIS A 57 -19.62 10.22 5.16
C HIS A 57 -19.86 9.95 3.67
N ARG A 58 -19.60 10.95 2.82
CA ARG A 58 -19.77 10.88 1.37
C ARG A 58 -18.48 11.05 0.57
N SER A 59 -17.35 11.24 1.24
CA SER A 59 -16.06 11.28 0.53
C SER A 59 -15.64 9.89 0.09
N GLN A 60 -14.77 9.85 -0.91
CA GLN A 60 -14.01 8.67 -1.24
C GLN A 60 -13.20 8.20 -0.01
N PRO A 61 -13.20 6.89 0.31
CA PRO A 61 -12.38 6.34 1.38
C PRO A 61 -10.89 6.54 1.05
N ALA A 62 -10.17 7.20 1.94
CA ALA A 62 -8.71 7.20 1.93
C ALA A 62 -8.21 6.10 2.88
N TYR A 63 -7.37 5.20 2.37
CA TYR A 63 -6.78 4.13 3.17
C TYR A 63 -5.26 4.14 3.08
N ASP A 64 -4.64 3.52 4.08
CA ASP A 64 -3.19 3.43 4.20
C ASP A 64 -2.73 2.26 3.31
N THR A 65 -1.51 2.33 2.77
CA THR A 65 -0.96 1.29 1.86
C THR A 65 -0.93 -0.10 2.47
N ASP A 66 -0.87 -0.21 3.81
CA ASP A 66 -0.89 -1.48 4.54
C ASP A 66 -2.27 -2.14 4.64
N LEU A 67 -3.33 -1.46 4.20
CA LEU A 67 -4.70 -1.96 4.36
C LEU A 67 -4.96 -3.18 3.48
N LEU A 68 -4.44 -3.20 2.27
CA LEU A 68 -4.59 -4.34 1.36
C LEU A 68 -3.95 -5.60 1.93
N GLU A 69 -2.80 -5.46 2.59
CA GLU A 69 -2.14 -6.57 3.29
C GLU A 69 -2.99 -7.06 4.46
N LYS A 70 -3.55 -6.14 5.26
CA LYS A 70 -4.48 -6.49 6.34
C LYS A 70 -5.73 -7.21 5.81
N ILE A 71 -6.26 -6.82 4.66
CA ILE A 71 -7.40 -7.46 4.01
C ILE A 71 -7.04 -8.88 3.58
N SER A 72 -5.92 -9.05 2.85
CA SER A 72 -5.41 -10.35 2.41
C SER A 72 -5.22 -11.31 3.59
N ASN A 73 -4.58 -10.83 4.66
CA ASN A 73 -4.32 -11.63 5.87
C ASN A 73 -5.58 -12.00 6.65
N LYS A 74 -6.65 -11.18 6.56
CA LYS A 74 -7.93 -11.46 7.22
C LYS A 74 -8.81 -12.40 6.41
N GLN A 75 -8.59 -12.53 5.11
CA GLN A 75 -9.43 -13.34 4.24
C GLN A 75 -9.46 -14.81 4.67
N LYS A 76 -10.66 -15.38 4.77
CA LYS A 76 -10.89 -16.77 5.20
C LYS A 76 -11.33 -17.64 4.04
N GLN A 77 -11.18 -18.95 4.21
CA GLN A 77 -11.54 -19.91 3.17
C GLN A 77 -13.06 -19.96 2.93
N ASN A 78 -13.84 -20.07 4.01
CA ASN A 78 -15.26 -20.45 3.94
C ASN A 78 -16.22 -19.44 4.58
N GLU A 79 -15.73 -18.30 5.05
CA GLU A 79 -16.55 -17.28 5.67
C GLU A 79 -16.16 -15.89 5.18
N ARG A 80 -17.15 -15.00 5.13
CA ARG A 80 -16.92 -13.57 4.96
C ARG A 80 -16.38 -12.98 6.24
N VAL A 81 -15.51 -11.98 6.10
CA VAL A 81 -14.99 -11.24 7.26
C VAL A 81 -15.44 -9.80 7.17
N SER A 82 -15.96 -9.26 8.26
CA SER A 82 -16.23 -7.83 8.38
C SER A 82 -15.49 -7.23 9.57
N PHE A 83 -14.91 -6.05 9.38
CA PHE A 83 -14.30 -5.28 10.45
C PHE A 83 -14.36 -3.79 10.18
N PHE A 84 -14.19 -3.00 11.25
CA PHE A 84 -14.11 -1.55 11.17
C PHE A 84 -12.66 -1.10 10.99
N TYR A 85 -12.47 -0.15 10.09
CA TYR A 85 -11.22 0.56 9.82
C TYR A 85 -11.45 2.06 10.04
N LYS A 86 -10.52 2.73 10.74
CA LYS A 86 -10.61 4.15 11.13
C LYS A 86 -11.94 4.56 11.80
N GLY A 87 -12.71 3.60 12.33
CA GLY A 87 -13.97 3.81 13.04
C GLY A 87 -15.20 4.10 12.17
N ASN A 88 -15.02 4.71 11.00
CA ASN A 88 -16.10 5.11 10.08
C ASN A 88 -16.13 4.33 8.77
N ILE A 89 -15.19 3.39 8.56
CA ILE A 89 -15.13 2.55 7.37
C ILE A 89 -15.42 1.12 7.79
N ARG A 90 -16.49 0.52 7.27
CA ARG A 90 -16.71 -0.91 7.38
C ARG A 90 -16.14 -1.58 6.14
N ILE A 91 -15.33 -2.60 6.35
CA ILE A 91 -14.76 -3.42 5.29
C ILE A 91 -15.44 -4.78 5.35
N LEU A 92 -15.94 -5.25 4.22
CA LEU A 92 -16.47 -6.60 4.05
C LEU A 92 -15.58 -7.34 3.05
N ILE A 93 -15.10 -8.52 3.42
CA ILE A 93 -14.21 -9.35 2.61
C ILE A 93 -14.95 -10.65 2.29
N LEU A 94 -14.99 -11.04 1.01
CA LEU A 94 -15.51 -12.33 0.56
C LEU A 94 -14.59 -13.46 0.97
N SER A 95 -15.17 -14.64 1.16
CA SER A 95 -14.38 -15.85 1.37
C SER A 95 -13.67 -16.26 0.07
N LYS A 96 -12.55 -16.98 0.19
CA LYS A 96 -11.83 -17.52 -0.99
C LYS A 96 -12.71 -18.45 -1.82
N ASN A 97 -13.52 -19.28 -1.15
CA ASN A 97 -14.44 -20.18 -1.81
C ASN A 97 -15.53 -19.41 -2.59
N GLU A 98 -16.06 -18.31 -2.07
CA GLU A 98 -17.02 -17.48 -2.80
C GLU A 98 -16.43 -16.96 -4.12
N ILE A 99 -15.21 -16.43 -4.06
CA ILE A 99 -14.49 -15.92 -5.24
C ILE A 99 -14.23 -17.03 -6.26
N GLN A 100 -13.77 -18.21 -5.79
CA GLN A 100 -13.51 -19.37 -6.64
C GLN A 100 -14.77 -19.88 -7.34
N ASN A 101 -15.94 -19.74 -6.72
CA ASN A 101 -17.23 -20.11 -7.30
C ASN A 101 -17.86 -18.97 -8.14
N GLY A 102 -17.11 -17.91 -8.42
CA GLY A 102 -17.54 -16.81 -9.28
C GLY A 102 -18.41 -15.75 -8.60
N ILE A 103 -18.50 -15.76 -7.27
CA ILE A 103 -19.14 -14.67 -6.52
C ILE A 103 -18.11 -13.55 -6.34
N THR A 104 -18.39 -12.40 -6.93
CA THR A 104 -17.68 -11.14 -6.66
C THR A 104 -18.68 -10.12 -6.16
N PHE A 105 -18.19 -9.06 -5.50
CA PHE A 105 -19.05 -7.90 -5.32
C PHE A 105 -19.39 -7.34 -6.69
N SER A 106 -20.68 -7.27 -7.01
CA SER A 106 -21.15 -6.41 -8.09
C SER A 106 -20.70 -4.97 -7.80
N GLN A 107 -20.29 -4.22 -8.82
CA GLN A 107 -20.20 -2.77 -8.70
C GLN A 107 -21.60 -2.26 -8.27
N ASP A 108 -21.74 -1.82 -7.02
CA ASP A 108 -23.05 -1.70 -6.39
C ASP A 108 -23.99 -0.72 -7.12
N GLU A 109 -25.24 -1.16 -7.12
CA GLU A 109 -26.45 -0.45 -7.50
C GLU A 109 -26.56 0.93 -6.84
N LYS A 110 -27.09 1.86 -7.63
CA LYS A 110 -27.37 3.25 -7.28
C LYS A 110 -28.21 3.32 -5.99
N VAL A 111 -27.68 3.97 -4.94
CA VAL A 111 -28.47 4.30 -3.73
C VAL A 111 -29.62 5.21 -4.13
N ILE A 112 -30.85 4.68 -4.18
CA ILE A 112 -32.07 5.46 -4.38
C ILE A 112 -32.56 5.91 -3.00
N TYR A 113 -32.61 7.22 -2.78
CA TYR A 113 -33.25 7.80 -1.61
C TYR A 113 -34.76 7.66 -1.75
N VAL A 114 -35.41 7.03 -0.78
CA VAL A 114 -36.85 7.20 -0.55
C VAL A 114 -36.98 8.38 0.41
N ASN A 115 -37.34 9.55 -0.10
CA ASN A 115 -37.77 10.65 0.77
C ASN A 115 -39.04 10.19 1.50
N GLN A 116 -39.02 10.24 2.84
CA GLN A 116 -40.22 10.14 3.67
C GLN A 116 -40.99 11.45 3.63
#